data_AF-A0A1H9IJR9-F1
#
_entry.id   AF-A0A1H9IJR9-F1
#
_cell.length_a   1.000
_cell.length_b   1.000
_cell.length_c   1.000
_cell.angle_alpha   90.00
_cell.angle_beta   90.00
_cell.angle_gamma   90.00
#
_symmetry.space_group_name_H-M   'P 1'
#
loop_
_entity.id
_entity.type
_entity.pdbx_description
1 polymer ?
#
loop_
_entity_poly.entity_id
_entity_poly.type
_entity_poly.pdbx_seq_one_letter_code
_entity_poly.pdbx_strand_id
1 'polypeptide(L)'
;MAQTLAAAQNHIEQLPPVPTLTLGLAPGIDLEFVSDVPDSAADRRLAVRNSTLYAIIGHRTDTQLPFLGGYVGMSQALHSTRAGISWTHWVVAQRAIRPTGMALLHCRVPPRSDQLLVLESRVIQRLSTDLGTLALTNTHTAAETAAGRLAKRPRALQATLYLADTVAEHLHQAALGGRHNPWPAPAPNAREAAVRIVLRASQLEGRALDTTEVVERLAESGYTTNGSTRWRSVRRDLTRREQDTHSPRIRAVNHRARVVYHAPALGLTEALREYDRVHPRHGG
;
A
#
# COMPACT_ATOMS: atom_id res chain seq x y z
N MET A 1 16.09 15.42 16.93
CA MET A 1 16.10 14.02 16.44
C MET A 1 15.69 12.99 17.49
N ALA A 2 16.34 12.91 18.66
CA ALA A 2 15.99 11.88 19.67
C ALA A 2 14.57 12.02 20.26
N GLN A 3 14.09 13.25 20.51
CA GLN A 3 12.75 13.49 21.08
C GLN A 3 11.60 13.25 20.08
N THR A 4 11.82 13.45 18.78
CA THR A 4 10.83 13.21 17.72
C THR A 4 10.68 11.71 17.40
N LEU A 5 11.77 10.94 17.51
CA LEU A 5 11.76 9.47 17.41
C LEU A 5 11.09 8.81 18.62
N ALA A 6 11.32 9.34 19.82
CA ALA A 6 10.67 8.85 21.04
C ALA A 6 9.13 9.06 21.02
N ALA A 7 8.65 10.18 20.46
CA ALA A 7 7.22 10.42 20.29
C ALA A 7 6.58 9.52 19.21
N ALA A 8 7.31 9.18 18.14
CA ALA A 8 6.85 8.24 17.12
C ALA A 8 6.88 6.77 17.60
N GLN A 9 7.78 6.43 18.52
CA GLN A 9 7.87 5.12 19.16
C GLN A 9 6.66 4.84 20.07
N ASN A 10 6.08 5.85 20.70
CA ASN A 10 4.95 5.70 21.62
C ASN A 10 3.58 5.44 20.93
N HIS A 11 3.47 5.63 19.61
CA HIS A 11 2.20 5.45 18.88
C HIS A 11 2.07 4.15 18.09
N ILE A 12 3.14 3.35 18.01
CA ILE A 12 3.04 1.96 17.55
C ILE A 12 3.09 1.06 18.78
N GLU A 13 2.14 1.29 19.69
CA GLU A 13 1.72 0.30 20.67
C GLU A 13 1.47 -1.04 19.96
N GLN A 14 1.57 -2.15 20.69
CA GLN A 14 1.24 -3.48 20.18
C GLN A 14 -0.03 -3.42 19.33
N LEU A 15 0.02 -3.99 18.12
CA LEU A 15 -1.18 -4.14 17.31
C LEU A 15 -2.27 -4.80 18.17
N PRO A 16 -3.53 -4.34 18.09
CA PRO A 16 -4.59 -5.05 18.78
C PRO A 16 -4.59 -6.51 18.33
N PRO A 17 -4.91 -7.46 19.22
CA PRO A 17 -5.03 -8.85 18.81
C PRO A 17 -6.04 -8.93 17.66
N VAL A 18 -5.62 -9.51 16.55
CA VAL A 18 -6.53 -9.73 15.42
C VAL A 18 -7.63 -10.68 15.88
N PRO A 19 -8.92 -10.33 15.68
CA PRO A 19 -9.99 -11.18 16.16
C PRO A 19 -10.05 -12.46 15.32
N THR A 20 -10.35 -13.59 15.96
CA THR A 20 -10.69 -14.82 15.24
C THR A 20 -12.16 -14.77 14.86
N LEU A 21 -12.45 -14.46 13.60
CA LEU A 21 -13.82 -14.34 13.09
C LEU A 21 -13.89 -14.58 11.57
N THR A 22 -15.08 -14.88 11.08
CA THR A 22 -15.36 -14.99 9.64
C THR A 22 -16.45 -13.99 9.25
N LEU A 23 -16.17 -13.17 8.25
CA LEU A 23 -17.12 -12.21 7.68
C LEU A 23 -17.62 -12.73 6.34
N GLY A 24 -18.95 -12.89 6.21
CA GLY A 24 -19.57 -13.10 4.90
C GLY A 24 -19.64 -11.77 4.14
N LEU A 25 -18.83 -11.62 3.09
CA LEU A 25 -18.79 -10.40 2.27
C LEU A 25 -19.87 -10.40 1.17
N ALA A 26 -20.17 -11.58 0.65
CA ALA A 26 -21.22 -11.84 -0.34
C ALA A 26 -21.55 -13.34 -0.36
N PRO A 27 -22.63 -13.79 -1.03
CA PRO A 27 -22.93 -15.22 -1.14
C PRO A 27 -21.75 -16.02 -1.68
N GLY A 28 -21.18 -16.89 -0.84
CA GLY A 28 -20.02 -17.73 -1.18
C GLY A 28 -18.68 -16.99 -1.22
N ILE A 29 -18.59 -15.80 -0.60
CA ILE A 29 -17.34 -15.05 -0.41
C ILE A 29 -17.20 -14.72 1.06
N ASP A 30 -16.21 -15.34 1.70
CA ASP A 30 -15.95 -15.22 3.13
C ASP A 30 -14.53 -14.69 3.37
N LEU A 31 -14.38 -13.80 4.35
CA LEU A 31 -13.10 -13.30 4.82
C LEU A 31 -12.90 -13.77 6.27
N GLU A 32 -12.00 -14.73 6.45
CA GLU A 32 -11.63 -15.27 7.75
C GLU A 32 -10.41 -14.52 8.30
N PHE A 33 -10.45 -14.19 9.59
CA PHE A 33 -9.33 -13.64 10.34
C PHE A 33 -8.86 -14.68 11.35
N VAL A 34 -7.55 -14.88 11.41
CA VAL A 34 -6.88 -15.88 12.25
C VAL A 34 -5.85 -15.16 13.11
N SER A 35 -6.02 -15.25 14.42
CA SER A 35 -5.10 -14.66 15.41
C SER A 35 -3.83 -15.49 15.62
N ASP A 36 -3.97 -16.82 15.54
CA ASP A 36 -2.87 -17.76 15.72
C ASP A 36 -2.19 -18.02 14.37
N VAL A 37 -1.25 -17.15 14.02
CA VAL A 37 -0.50 -17.27 12.77
C VAL A 37 0.65 -18.23 12.98
N PRO A 38 0.79 -19.29 12.15
CA PRO A 38 1.89 -20.22 12.30
C PRO A 38 3.26 -19.51 12.22
N ASP A 39 4.20 -19.93 13.05
CA ASP A 39 5.53 -19.31 13.13
C ASP A 39 6.42 -19.68 11.95
N SER A 40 6.29 -20.91 11.46
CA SER A 40 7.09 -21.42 10.35
C SER A 40 6.50 -21.00 9.00
N ALA A 41 7.38 -20.70 8.04
CA ALA A 41 6.96 -20.40 6.69
C ALA A 41 6.16 -21.57 6.08
N ALA A 42 6.60 -22.81 6.32
CA ALA A 42 5.96 -24.01 5.78
C ALA A 42 4.53 -24.19 6.29
N ASP A 43 4.29 -23.95 7.58
CA ASP A 43 2.95 -24.08 8.18
C ASP A 43 2.05 -22.93 7.71
N ARG A 44 2.58 -21.71 7.60
CA ARG A 44 1.86 -20.58 6.99
C ARG A 44 1.43 -20.90 5.55
N ARG A 45 2.28 -21.56 4.76
CA ARG A 45 1.94 -22.00 3.41
C ARG A 45 0.78 -22.99 3.41
N LEU A 46 0.80 -23.96 4.32
CA LEU A 46 -0.27 -24.94 4.45
C LEU A 46 -1.58 -24.26 4.85
N ALA A 47 -1.52 -23.32 5.79
CA ALA A 47 -2.69 -22.57 6.26
C ALA A 47 -3.36 -21.76 5.14
N VAL A 48 -2.57 -21.12 4.25
CA VAL A 48 -3.15 -20.32 3.16
C VAL A 48 -3.58 -21.14 1.94
N ARG A 49 -3.25 -22.44 1.87
CA ARG A 49 -3.38 -23.28 0.66
C ARG A 49 -4.77 -23.25 0.01
N ASN A 50 -5.82 -23.27 0.83
CA ASN A 50 -7.21 -23.38 0.38
C ASN A 50 -7.93 -22.03 0.28
N SER A 51 -7.21 -20.93 0.51
CA SER A 51 -7.75 -19.58 0.31
C SER A 51 -7.59 -19.14 -1.15
N THR A 52 -8.33 -18.11 -1.52
CA THR A 52 -8.24 -17.42 -2.82
C THR A 52 -7.15 -16.36 -2.79
N LEU A 53 -7.18 -15.53 -1.75
CA LEU A 53 -6.19 -14.50 -1.42
C LEU A 53 -5.93 -14.57 0.08
N TYR A 54 -4.70 -14.30 0.50
CA TYR A 54 -4.36 -14.18 1.93
C TYR A 54 -3.60 -12.89 2.19
N ALA A 55 -3.72 -12.40 3.42
CA ALA A 55 -2.89 -11.33 3.94
C ALA A 55 -2.23 -11.79 5.24
N ILE A 56 -0.92 -11.58 5.37
CA ILE A 56 -0.18 -11.76 6.61
C ILE A 56 0.28 -10.38 7.04
N ILE A 57 -0.09 -9.98 8.25
CA ILE A 57 0.06 -8.61 8.75
C ILE A 57 0.81 -8.66 10.08
N GLY A 58 1.63 -7.65 10.33
CA GLY A 58 2.32 -7.52 11.61
C GLY A 58 3.38 -6.43 11.60
N HIS A 59 4.37 -6.56 12.48
CA HIS A 59 5.47 -5.59 12.56
C HIS A 59 6.58 -5.95 11.57
N ARG A 60 7.18 -4.94 10.93
CA ARG A 60 8.39 -5.11 10.10
C ARG A 60 9.58 -5.40 11.00
N THR A 61 10.39 -6.36 10.60
CA THR A 61 11.58 -6.80 11.36
C THR A 61 12.90 -6.43 10.68
N ASP A 62 12.84 -6.03 9.42
CA ASP A 62 13.99 -5.66 8.57
C ASP A 62 14.24 -4.15 8.52
N THR A 63 13.52 -3.36 9.32
CA THR A 63 13.70 -1.91 9.44
C THR A 63 13.92 -1.52 10.89
N GLN A 64 14.78 -0.53 11.14
CA GLN A 64 15.01 0.00 12.49
C GLN A 64 13.80 0.79 13.04
N LEU A 65 12.86 1.17 12.18
CA LEU A 65 11.63 1.85 12.55
C LEU A 65 10.51 0.82 12.80
N PRO A 66 9.62 1.05 13.78
CA PRO A 66 8.59 0.08 14.18
C PRO A 66 7.41 -0.03 13.20
N PHE A 67 7.65 -0.06 11.89
CA PHE A 67 6.56 -0.02 10.91
C PHE A 67 5.64 -1.24 10.97
N LEU A 68 4.35 -0.98 10.81
CA LEU A 68 3.35 -1.98 10.43
C LEU A 68 3.59 -2.39 8.98
N GLY A 69 3.63 -3.69 8.74
CA GLY A 69 3.88 -4.28 7.43
C GLY A 69 2.93 -5.41 7.13
N GLY A 70 3.09 -5.92 5.92
CA GLY A 70 2.33 -7.08 5.53
C GLY A 70 2.76 -7.63 4.19
N TYR A 71 2.08 -8.69 3.82
CA TYR A 71 2.19 -9.35 2.53
C TYR A 71 0.79 -9.79 2.15
N VAL A 72 0.36 -9.47 0.94
CA VAL A 72 -0.89 -9.98 0.38
C VAL A 72 -0.56 -10.82 -0.83
N GLY A 73 -1.09 -12.03 -0.92
CA GLY A 73 -0.77 -12.93 -2.01
C GLY A 73 -1.94 -13.78 -2.48
N MET A 74 -1.83 -14.28 -3.70
CA MET A 74 -2.72 -15.32 -4.22
C MET A 74 -2.21 -16.71 -3.83
N SER A 75 -3.06 -17.57 -3.27
CA SER A 75 -2.66 -18.92 -2.84
C SER A 75 -2.24 -19.81 -4.00
N GLN A 76 -2.92 -19.69 -5.15
CA GLN A 76 -2.54 -20.41 -6.38
C GLN A 76 -1.09 -20.16 -6.82
N ALA A 77 -0.51 -18.99 -6.51
CA ALA A 77 0.87 -18.67 -6.88
C ALA A 77 1.88 -19.57 -6.15
N LEU A 78 1.55 -20.02 -4.93
CA LEU A 78 2.38 -20.89 -4.10
C LEU A 78 2.29 -22.38 -4.50
N HIS A 79 1.36 -22.73 -5.37
CA HIS A 79 1.07 -24.12 -5.75
C HIS A 79 1.05 -24.37 -7.27
N SER A 80 1.45 -23.36 -8.06
CA SER A 80 1.57 -23.47 -9.52
C SER A 80 2.87 -24.16 -9.96
N THR A 81 3.01 -24.43 -11.25
CA THR A 81 4.23 -25.01 -11.85
C THR A 81 5.50 -24.16 -11.64
N ARG A 82 5.38 -22.87 -11.28
CA ARG A 82 6.51 -21.99 -10.92
C ARG A 82 6.69 -21.80 -9.41
N ALA A 83 6.06 -22.64 -8.59
CA ALA A 83 6.00 -22.50 -7.14
C ALA A 83 7.38 -22.39 -6.46
N GLY A 84 8.46 -23.00 -6.99
CA GLY A 84 9.78 -22.96 -6.35
C GLY A 84 10.38 -21.55 -6.23
N ILE A 85 10.37 -20.77 -7.31
CA ILE A 85 10.90 -19.39 -7.31
C ILE A 85 9.94 -18.46 -6.53
N SER A 86 8.63 -18.64 -6.73
CA SER A 86 7.61 -17.91 -5.97
C SER A 86 7.71 -18.18 -4.47
N TRP A 87 8.03 -19.41 -4.08
CA TRP A 87 8.21 -19.82 -2.70
C TRP A 87 9.40 -19.15 -2.05
N THR A 88 10.58 -19.16 -2.68
CA THR A 88 11.77 -18.51 -2.11
C THR A 88 11.53 -17.02 -1.87
N HIS A 89 10.98 -16.31 -2.87
CA HIS A 89 10.64 -14.88 -2.70
C HIS A 89 9.56 -14.66 -1.62
N TRP A 90 8.57 -15.56 -1.56
CA TRP A 90 7.55 -15.51 -0.52
C TRP A 90 8.15 -15.68 0.87
N VAL A 91 9.01 -16.69 1.09
CA VAL A 91 9.68 -16.92 2.38
C VAL A 91 10.50 -15.71 2.79
N VAL A 92 11.26 -15.12 1.86
CA VAL A 92 12.05 -13.91 2.12
C VAL A 92 11.14 -12.75 2.54
N ALA A 93 10.04 -12.52 1.82
CA ALA A 93 9.08 -11.46 2.14
C ALA A 93 8.43 -11.68 3.52
N GLN A 94 8.06 -12.92 3.85
CA GLN A 94 7.46 -13.27 5.14
C GLN A 94 8.41 -13.11 6.32
N ARG A 95 9.70 -13.43 6.16
CA ARG A 95 10.71 -13.26 7.23
C ARG A 95 10.90 -11.82 7.67
N ALA A 96 10.53 -10.88 6.80
CA ALA A 96 10.60 -9.46 7.06
C ALA A 96 9.38 -8.91 7.84
N ILE A 97 8.47 -9.80 8.27
CA ILE A 97 7.27 -9.51 9.03
C ILE A 97 7.27 -10.44 10.25
N ARG A 98 7.09 -9.88 11.45
CA ARG A 98 6.67 -10.61 12.64
C ARG A 98 5.14 -10.62 12.63
N PRO A 99 4.48 -11.74 12.28
CA PRO A 99 3.03 -11.76 12.12
C PRO A 99 2.32 -11.53 13.45
N THR A 100 1.22 -10.79 13.40
CA THR A 100 0.28 -10.61 14.52
C THR A 100 -1.13 -11.04 14.14
N GLY A 101 -1.37 -11.27 12.85
CA GLY A 101 -2.60 -11.84 12.35
C GLY A 101 -2.50 -12.22 10.88
N MET A 102 -3.42 -13.08 10.48
CA MET A 102 -3.56 -13.55 9.11
C MET A 102 -5.03 -13.42 8.71
N ALA A 103 -5.27 -13.09 7.46
CA ALA A 103 -6.60 -13.04 6.89
C ALA A 103 -6.65 -13.88 5.61
N LEU A 104 -7.73 -14.64 5.45
CA LEU A 104 -7.93 -15.59 4.36
C LEU A 104 -9.25 -15.26 3.67
N LEU A 105 -9.17 -14.88 2.39
CA LEU A 105 -10.34 -14.71 1.55
C LEU A 105 -10.66 -16.04 0.88
N HIS A 106 -11.87 -16.54 1.06
CA HIS A 106 -12.38 -17.75 0.43
C HIS A 106 -13.50 -17.39 -0.55
N CYS A 107 -13.32 -17.75 -1.82
CA CYS A 107 -14.36 -17.65 -2.84
C CYS A 107 -14.78 -19.07 -3.24
N ARG A 108 -16.04 -19.43 -2.98
CA ARG A 108 -16.62 -20.73 -3.37
C ARG A 108 -16.50 -20.98 -4.87
N VAL A 109 -16.68 -19.93 -5.67
CA VAL A 109 -16.38 -19.94 -7.10
C VAL A 109 -15.05 -19.21 -7.29
N PRO A 110 -13.97 -19.89 -7.72
CA PRO A 110 -12.68 -19.26 -7.90
C PRO A 110 -12.76 -18.11 -8.92
N PRO A 111 -12.23 -16.91 -8.62
CA PRO A 111 -12.17 -15.83 -9.59
C PRO A 111 -11.20 -16.20 -10.71
N ARG A 112 -11.41 -15.62 -11.88
CA ARG A 112 -10.48 -15.76 -13.00
C ARG A 112 -9.12 -15.14 -12.65
N SER A 113 -8.06 -15.59 -13.30
CA SER A 113 -6.69 -15.12 -13.00
C SER A 113 -6.51 -13.60 -13.17
N ASP A 114 -7.20 -12.98 -14.14
CA ASP A 114 -7.20 -11.53 -14.32
C ASP A 114 -7.95 -10.80 -13.18
N GLN A 115 -9.07 -11.34 -12.71
CA GLN A 115 -9.79 -10.81 -11.54
C GLN A 115 -8.94 -10.93 -10.28
N LEU A 116 -8.27 -12.05 -10.07
CA LEU A 116 -7.37 -12.27 -8.94
C LEU A 116 -6.21 -11.27 -8.91
N LEU A 117 -5.57 -11.04 -10.05
CA LEU A 117 -4.49 -10.07 -10.16
C LEU A 117 -4.96 -8.63 -9.87
N VAL A 118 -6.15 -8.25 -10.34
CA VAL A 118 -6.73 -6.94 -10.04
C VAL A 118 -7.14 -6.84 -8.57
N LEU A 119 -7.74 -7.90 -8.01
CA LEU A 119 -8.12 -7.97 -6.60
C LEU A 119 -6.91 -7.80 -5.68
N GLU A 120 -5.89 -8.66 -5.82
CA GLU A 120 -4.62 -8.57 -5.09
C GLU A 120 -4.01 -7.18 -5.27
N SER A 121 -4.00 -6.69 -6.52
CA SER A 121 -3.36 -5.41 -6.80
C SER A 121 -4.07 -4.22 -6.18
N ARG A 122 -5.40 -4.26 -6.15
CA ARG A 122 -6.18 -3.19 -5.55
C ARG A 122 -6.11 -3.24 -4.02
N VAL A 123 -6.08 -4.43 -3.43
CA VAL A 123 -5.90 -4.60 -1.97
C VAL A 123 -4.54 -4.06 -1.51
N ILE A 124 -3.41 -4.45 -2.12
CA ILE A 124 -2.11 -3.90 -1.68
C ILE A 124 -2.00 -2.39 -1.97
N GLN A 125 -2.67 -1.87 -3.00
CA GLN A 125 -2.69 -0.44 -3.29
C GLN A 125 -3.37 0.27 -2.12
N ARG A 126 -4.63 -0.10 -1.85
CA ARG A 126 -5.44 0.47 -0.77
C ARG A 126 -4.72 0.46 0.57
N LEU A 127 -4.12 -0.67 0.93
CA LEU A 127 -3.41 -0.82 2.20
C LEU A 127 -2.10 -0.01 2.28
N SER A 128 -1.36 0.10 1.16
CA SER A 128 -0.07 0.81 1.13
C SER A 128 -0.18 2.32 0.91
N THR A 129 -1.33 2.81 0.45
CA THR A 129 -1.55 4.24 0.18
C THR A 129 -2.50 4.88 1.18
N ASP A 130 -3.77 4.52 1.13
CA ASP A 130 -4.86 5.35 1.65
C ASP A 130 -5.56 4.77 2.88
N LEU A 131 -5.44 3.47 3.12
CA LEU A 131 -5.99 2.87 4.33
C LEU A 131 -4.95 2.77 5.44
N GLY A 132 -3.73 2.27 5.23
CA GLY A 132 -2.80 2.03 6.34
C GLY A 132 -1.42 2.64 6.18
N THR A 133 -1.09 3.11 4.98
CA THR A 133 0.32 3.33 4.58
C THR A 133 1.20 2.16 5.01
N LEU A 134 0.77 0.91 4.78
CA LEU A 134 1.52 -0.27 5.23
C LEU A 134 2.82 -0.47 4.45
N ALA A 135 3.83 -0.97 5.17
CA ALA A 135 5.09 -1.44 4.60
C ALA A 135 4.88 -2.81 3.95
N LEU A 136 4.25 -2.83 2.77
CA LEU A 136 3.99 -4.08 2.07
C LEU A 136 5.26 -4.58 1.39
N THR A 137 5.57 -5.84 1.64
CA THR A 137 6.80 -6.53 1.21
C THR A 137 6.76 -6.96 -0.25
N ASN A 138 5.58 -6.89 -0.87
CA ASN A 138 5.37 -7.11 -2.28
C ASN A 138 4.77 -5.86 -2.95
N THR A 139 5.03 -5.75 -4.25
CA THR A 139 4.72 -4.56 -5.04
C THR A 139 3.89 -4.89 -6.26
N HIS A 140 3.04 -3.97 -6.67
CA HIS A 140 2.21 -4.12 -7.85
C HIS A 140 2.97 -3.83 -9.12
N THR A 141 3.23 -4.86 -9.92
CA THR A 141 3.74 -4.68 -11.29
C THR A 141 2.80 -5.27 -12.36
N ALA A 142 1.78 -6.05 -11.99
CA ALA A 142 0.91 -6.76 -12.94
C ALA A 142 -0.53 -6.19 -13.06
N ALA A 143 -0.86 -5.15 -12.30
CA ALA A 143 -2.23 -4.63 -12.18
C ALA A 143 -2.79 -4.05 -13.49
N GLU A 144 -1.98 -3.26 -14.21
CA GLU A 144 -2.43 -2.52 -15.39
C GLU A 144 -2.80 -3.44 -16.55
N THR A 145 -1.99 -4.45 -16.83
CA THR A 145 -2.28 -5.43 -17.90
C THR A 145 -3.50 -6.28 -17.57
N ALA A 146 -3.70 -6.63 -16.30
CA ALA A 146 -4.88 -7.39 -15.85
C ALA A 146 -6.15 -6.53 -15.92
N ALA A 147 -6.09 -5.28 -15.45
CA ALA A 147 -7.19 -4.31 -15.55
C ALA A 147 -7.56 -4.02 -17.00
N GLY A 148 -6.58 -3.87 -17.90
CA GLY A 148 -6.83 -3.69 -19.35
C GLY A 148 -7.56 -4.88 -19.99
N ARG A 149 -7.29 -6.11 -19.55
CA ARG A 149 -8.04 -7.30 -20.00
C ARG A 149 -9.47 -7.31 -19.48
N LEU A 150 -9.67 -6.92 -18.22
CA LEU A 150 -10.99 -6.82 -17.59
C LEU A 150 -11.80 -5.60 -18.04
N ALA A 151 -11.18 -4.57 -18.60
CA ALA A 151 -11.87 -3.38 -19.11
C ALA A 151 -12.91 -3.72 -20.19
N LYS A 152 -12.71 -4.83 -20.92
CA LYS A 152 -13.70 -5.41 -21.86
C LYS A 152 -14.94 -5.98 -21.18
N ARG A 153 -14.96 -6.04 -19.85
CA ARG A 153 -16.01 -6.60 -18.99
C ARG A 153 -16.27 -5.67 -17.80
N PRO A 154 -16.86 -4.49 -18.03
CA PRO A 154 -16.93 -3.42 -17.04
C PRO A 154 -17.62 -3.83 -15.74
N ARG A 155 -18.70 -4.63 -15.81
CA ARG A 155 -19.38 -5.16 -14.62
C ARG A 155 -18.48 -6.06 -13.77
N ALA A 156 -17.69 -6.91 -14.42
CA ALA A 156 -16.76 -7.81 -13.72
C ALA A 156 -15.60 -7.02 -13.10
N LEU A 157 -15.08 -6.00 -13.80
CA LEU A 157 -14.09 -5.09 -13.26
C LEU A 157 -14.62 -4.34 -12.03
N GLN A 158 -15.81 -3.75 -12.13
CA GLN A 158 -16.42 -3.01 -11.03
C GLN A 158 -16.67 -3.90 -9.80
N ALA A 159 -17.23 -5.11 -9.99
CA ALA A 159 -17.42 -6.05 -8.89
C ALA A 159 -16.10 -6.48 -8.24
N THR A 160 -15.03 -6.66 -9.04
CA THR A 160 -13.70 -7.00 -8.54
C THR A 160 -13.10 -5.86 -7.73
N LEU A 161 -13.22 -4.62 -8.20
CA LEU A 161 -12.76 -3.43 -7.48
C LEU A 161 -13.52 -3.23 -6.17
N TYR A 162 -14.84 -3.39 -6.19
CA TYR A 162 -15.69 -3.30 -5.00
C TYR A 162 -15.28 -4.33 -3.94
N LEU A 163 -15.09 -5.60 -4.34
CA LEU A 163 -14.63 -6.65 -3.44
C LEU A 163 -13.24 -6.35 -2.89
N ALA A 164 -12.32 -5.86 -3.72
CA ALA A 164 -10.97 -5.50 -3.28
C ALA A 164 -10.99 -4.38 -2.24
N ASP A 165 -11.78 -3.33 -2.49
CA ASP A 165 -11.92 -2.19 -1.58
C ASP A 165 -12.52 -2.63 -0.25
N THR A 166 -13.55 -3.48 -0.28
CA THR A 166 -14.19 -4.08 0.90
C THR A 166 -13.20 -4.93 1.71
N VAL A 167 -12.43 -5.80 1.05
CA VAL A 167 -11.40 -6.62 1.71
C VAL A 167 -10.34 -5.72 2.35
N ALA A 168 -9.84 -4.71 1.64
CA ALA A 168 -8.83 -3.80 2.17
C ALA A 168 -9.33 -3.02 3.40
N GLU A 169 -10.59 -2.58 3.39
CA GLU A 169 -11.23 -1.92 4.54
C GLU A 169 -11.34 -2.83 5.75
N HIS A 170 -11.81 -4.07 5.57
CA HIS A 170 -11.87 -5.02 6.68
C HIS A 170 -10.49 -5.40 7.20
N LEU A 171 -9.49 -5.59 6.34
CA LEU A 171 -8.10 -5.80 6.77
C LEU A 171 -7.59 -4.61 7.60
N HIS A 172 -7.89 -3.39 7.15
CA HIS A 172 -7.46 -2.20 7.87
C HIS A 172 -8.14 -2.04 9.23
N GLN A 173 -9.44 -2.31 9.32
CA GLN A 173 -10.15 -2.17 10.59
C GLN A 173 -9.88 -3.35 11.53
N ALA A 174 -10.04 -4.59 11.08
CA ALA A 174 -9.99 -5.77 11.93
C ALA A 174 -8.56 -6.23 12.23
N ALA A 175 -7.64 -6.20 11.26
CA ALA A 175 -6.27 -6.69 11.48
C ALA A 175 -5.28 -5.59 11.92
N LEU A 176 -5.54 -4.32 11.58
CA LEU A 176 -4.67 -3.20 11.95
C LEU A 176 -5.28 -2.27 13.00
N GLY A 177 -6.53 -2.48 13.40
CA GLY A 177 -7.23 -1.60 14.35
C GLY A 177 -7.38 -0.16 13.85
N GLY A 178 -7.45 0.04 12.53
CA GLY A 178 -7.49 1.38 11.93
C GLY A 178 -6.15 2.14 12.02
N ARG A 179 -5.05 1.49 12.39
CA ARG A 179 -3.75 2.16 12.57
C ARG A 179 -3.04 2.41 11.24
N HIS A 180 -2.26 3.49 11.23
CA HIS A 180 -1.43 3.89 10.10
C HIS A 180 0.03 3.99 10.53
N ASN A 181 0.95 3.73 9.60
CA ASN A 181 2.34 4.10 9.84
C ASN A 181 2.49 5.63 9.92
N PRO A 182 3.37 6.15 10.79
CA PRO A 182 3.57 7.60 10.95
C PRO A 182 4.30 8.24 9.77
N TRP A 183 5.14 7.46 9.08
CA TRP A 183 5.92 7.88 7.91
C TRP A 183 5.46 7.09 6.67
N PRO A 184 5.70 7.57 5.44
CA PRO A 184 5.46 6.76 4.25
C PRO A 184 6.28 5.48 4.41
N ALA A 185 5.58 4.40 4.67
CA ALA A 185 6.20 3.13 4.96
C ALA A 185 7.12 2.69 3.83
N PRO A 186 8.14 1.86 4.14
CA PRO A 186 9.10 1.41 3.17
C PRO A 186 8.42 0.95 1.89
N ALA A 187 8.69 1.67 0.82
CA ALA A 187 8.35 1.34 -0.54
C ALA A 187 9.50 0.55 -1.19
N PRO A 188 9.24 -0.22 -2.25
CA PRO A 188 10.30 -0.95 -2.96
C PRO A 188 11.38 -0.07 -3.58
N ASN A 189 11.08 1.19 -3.84
CA ASN A 189 11.98 2.13 -4.47
C ASN A 189 11.56 3.58 -4.14
N ALA A 190 12.46 4.53 -4.39
CA ALA A 190 12.23 5.94 -4.11
C ALA A 190 11.07 6.55 -4.91
N ARG A 191 10.79 6.06 -6.13
CA ARG A 191 9.64 6.54 -6.93
C ARG A 191 8.32 6.21 -6.23
N GLU A 192 8.16 4.95 -5.82
CA GLU A 192 6.94 4.52 -5.14
C GLU A 192 6.79 5.20 -3.77
N ALA A 193 7.91 5.39 -3.03
CA ALA A 193 7.91 6.18 -1.81
C ALA A 193 7.43 7.62 -2.07
N ALA A 194 7.89 8.26 -3.14
CA ALA A 194 7.51 9.62 -3.51
C ALA A 194 6.02 9.74 -3.82
N VAL A 195 5.45 8.76 -4.54
CA VAL A 195 4.00 8.72 -4.82
C VAL A 195 3.21 8.57 -3.51
N ARG A 196 3.63 7.66 -2.62
CA ARG A 196 2.99 7.45 -1.30
C ARG A 196 3.05 8.69 -0.41
N ILE A 197 4.16 9.43 -0.43
CA ILE A 197 4.31 10.71 0.29
C ILE A 197 3.23 11.71 -0.15
N VAL A 198 3.05 11.87 -1.45
CA VAL A 198 2.05 12.80 -2.00
C VAL A 198 0.63 12.35 -1.67
N LEU A 199 0.32 11.06 -1.86
CA LEU A 199 -1.00 10.50 -1.55
C LEU A 199 -1.36 10.71 -0.08
N ARG A 200 -0.42 10.41 0.83
CA ARG A 200 -0.60 10.61 2.26
C ARG A 200 -0.83 12.07 2.63
N ALA A 201 -0.03 12.99 2.08
CA ALA A 201 -0.21 14.42 2.36
C ALA A 201 -1.57 14.92 1.86
N SER A 202 -2.00 14.48 0.68
CA SER A 202 -3.33 14.85 0.18
C SER A 202 -4.47 14.31 1.06
N GLN A 203 -4.31 13.13 1.65
CA GLN A 203 -5.34 12.53 2.49
C GLN A 203 -5.36 13.07 3.92
N LEU A 204 -4.21 13.09 4.59
CA LEU A 204 -4.12 13.42 6.02
C LEU A 204 -3.94 14.92 6.25
N GLU A 205 -3.25 15.61 5.34
CA GLU A 205 -2.98 17.05 5.47
C GLU A 205 -3.88 17.89 4.54
N GLY A 206 -4.69 17.26 3.67
CA GLY A 206 -5.61 17.95 2.77
C GLY A 206 -4.94 18.89 1.77
N ARG A 207 -3.65 18.65 1.43
CA ARG A 207 -2.86 19.61 0.64
C ARG A 207 -1.99 18.98 -0.44
N ALA A 208 -1.58 19.82 -1.40
CA ALA A 208 -0.53 19.50 -2.34
C ALA A 208 0.87 19.64 -1.70
N LEU A 209 1.85 18.94 -2.28
CA LEU A 209 3.28 19.07 -1.95
C LEU A 209 4.07 19.56 -3.16
N ASP A 210 5.10 20.37 -2.96
CA ASP A 210 6.07 20.64 -4.03
C ASP A 210 7.19 19.58 -4.11
N THR A 211 8.08 19.72 -5.10
CA THR A 211 9.20 18.78 -5.31
C THR A 211 10.20 18.79 -4.16
N THR A 212 10.42 19.93 -3.52
CA THR A 212 11.36 20.08 -2.40
C THR A 212 10.83 19.33 -1.18
N GLU A 213 9.57 19.54 -0.83
CA GLU A 213 8.92 18.86 0.29
C GLU A 213 8.93 17.33 0.12
N VAL A 214 8.70 16.83 -1.10
CA VAL A 214 8.76 15.39 -1.38
C VAL A 214 10.19 14.86 -1.19
N VAL A 215 11.22 15.59 -1.62
CA VAL A 215 12.62 15.17 -1.45
C VAL A 215 13.03 15.15 0.03
N GLU A 216 12.59 16.15 0.81
CA GLU A 216 12.84 16.21 2.24
C GLU A 216 12.21 15.02 2.97
N ARG A 217 10.93 14.74 2.71
CA ARG A 217 10.21 13.60 3.30
C ARG A 217 10.78 12.25 2.87
N LEU A 218 11.30 12.13 1.64
CA LEU A 218 12.01 10.92 1.20
C LEU A 218 13.28 10.69 2.02
N ALA A 219 14.06 11.74 2.28
CA ALA A 219 15.27 11.67 3.07
C ALA A 219 14.96 11.27 4.53
N GLU A 220 13.91 11.86 5.12
CA GLU A 220 13.40 11.50 6.45
C GLU A 220 12.94 10.03 6.53
N SER A 221 12.43 9.49 5.42
CA SER A 221 11.98 8.09 5.31
C SER A 221 13.11 7.10 5.02
N GLY A 222 14.37 7.55 5.01
CA GLY A 222 15.53 6.70 4.72
C GLY A 222 15.74 6.37 3.24
N TYR A 223 14.98 6.98 2.33
CA TYR A 223 15.18 6.82 0.88
C TYR A 223 16.25 7.78 0.39
N THR A 224 17.45 7.27 0.17
CA THR A 224 18.50 8.01 -0.52
C THR A 224 18.30 7.89 -2.03
N THR A 225 17.95 8.99 -2.69
CA THR A 225 18.07 9.06 -4.15
C THR A 225 19.56 9.26 -4.47
N ASN A 226 20.20 8.21 -4.99
CA ASN A 226 21.61 8.26 -5.40
C ASN A 226 21.72 9.09 -6.69
N GLY A 227 22.47 10.19 -6.63
CA GLY A 227 22.73 11.07 -7.78
C GLY A 227 22.83 12.56 -7.40
N SER A 228 23.59 13.32 -8.19
CA SER A 228 23.84 14.77 -7.99
C SER A 228 22.59 15.65 -8.13
N THR A 229 21.46 15.11 -8.59
CA THR A 229 20.22 15.88 -8.82
C THR A 229 18.97 15.14 -8.36
N ARG A 230 18.86 14.95 -7.04
CA ARG A 230 17.71 14.29 -6.36
C ARG A 230 16.36 14.86 -6.79
N TRP A 231 16.23 16.19 -6.77
CA TRP A 231 15.03 16.91 -7.16
C TRP A 231 14.64 16.69 -8.64
N ARG A 232 15.62 16.59 -9.56
CA ARG A 232 15.33 16.28 -10.98
C ARG A 232 14.78 14.88 -11.15
N SER A 233 15.32 13.92 -10.40
CA SER A 233 14.88 12.53 -10.46
C SER A 233 13.46 12.38 -9.92
N VAL A 234 13.17 12.95 -8.75
CA VAL A 234 11.81 12.96 -8.18
C VAL A 234 10.84 13.65 -9.11
N ARG A 235 11.18 14.85 -9.61
CA ARG A 235 10.33 15.56 -10.57
C ARG A 235 10.06 14.72 -11.81
N ARG A 236 11.08 14.16 -12.46
CA ARG A 236 10.91 13.27 -13.63
C ARG A 236 10.00 12.08 -13.31
N ASP A 237 10.20 11.44 -12.17
CA ASP A 237 9.44 10.25 -11.81
C ASP A 237 7.96 10.60 -11.56
N LEU A 238 7.66 11.74 -10.91
CA LEU A 238 6.29 12.17 -10.61
C LEU A 238 5.58 12.90 -11.77
N THR A 239 6.27 13.71 -12.57
CA THR A 239 5.67 14.49 -13.68
C THR A 239 5.65 13.76 -15.00
N ARG A 240 6.50 12.74 -15.18
CA ARG A 240 6.59 11.99 -16.44
C ARG A 240 6.21 10.54 -16.22
N ARG A 241 7.01 9.79 -15.47
CA ARG A 241 6.80 8.34 -15.35
C ARG A 241 5.48 7.95 -14.68
N GLU A 242 5.02 8.74 -13.72
CA GLU A 242 3.72 8.53 -13.10
C GLU A 242 2.57 9.08 -13.94
N GLN A 243 2.75 10.22 -14.61
CA GLN A 243 1.70 10.82 -15.46
C GLN A 243 1.48 10.04 -16.76
N ASP A 244 2.52 9.40 -17.28
CA ASP A 244 2.47 8.58 -18.50
C ASP A 244 1.78 7.22 -18.28
N THR A 245 1.37 6.91 -17.03
CA THR A 245 0.56 5.72 -16.74
C THR A 245 -0.89 5.95 -17.17
N HIS A 246 -1.61 4.89 -17.53
CA HIS A 246 -3.03 5.00 -17.90
C HIS A 246 -3.95 5.44 -16.76
N SER A 247 -3.46 5.38 -15.51
CA SER A 247 -4.20 5.76 -14.31
C SER A 247 -3.24 6.40 -13.30
N PRO A 248 -2.85 7.67 -13.51
CA PRO A 248 -1.90 8.33 -12.63
C PRO A 248 -2.48 8.45 -11.23
N ARG A 249 -1.72 8.01 -10.23
CA ARG A 249 -2.17 8.01 -8.84
C ARG A 249 -2.08 9.39 -8.20
N ILE A 250 -1.32 10.29 -8.81
CA ILE A 250 -1.17 11.69 -8.42
C ILE A 250 -1.29 12.58 -9.65
N ARG A 251 -1.67 13.85 -9.45
CA ARG A 251 -1.66 14.88 -10.48
C ARG A 251 -0.52 15.84 -10.23
N ALA A 252 0.08 16.35 -11.31
CA ALA A 252 1.10 17.38 -11.27
C ALA A 252 0.56 18.67 -11.90
N VAL A 253 0.68 19.80 -11.21
CA VAL A 253 0.19 21.11 -11.67
C VAL A 253 1.26 22.16 -11.43
N ASN A 254 1.40 23.11 -12.37
CA ASN A 254 2.26 24.27 -12.17
C ASN A 254 1.52 25.30 -11.31
N HIS A 255 2.12 25.69 -10.19
CA HIS A 255 1.57 26.70 -9.27
C HIS A 255 2.71 27.52 -8.66
N ARG A 256 2.62 28.86 -8.72
CA ARG A 256 3.64 29.79 -8.17
C ARG A 256 5.07 29.46 -8.63
N ALA A 257 5.27 29.23 -9.93
CA ALA A 257 6.55 28.82 -10.54
C ALA A 257 7.15 27.50 -10.02
N ARG A 258 6.38 26.71 -9.28
CA ARG A 258 6.73 25.37 -8.81
C ARG A 258 5.81 24.33 -9.43
N VAL A 259 6.26 23.08 -9.47
CA VAL A 259 5.38 21.95 -9.74
C VAL A 259 4.92 21.40 -8.40
N VAL A 260 3.60 21.36 -8.20
CA VAL A 260 2.96 20.78 -7.02
C VAL A 260 2.23 19.50 -7.40
N TYR A 261 2.16 18.56 -6.45
CA TYR A 261 1.61 17.23 -6.63
C TYR A 261 0.49 17.00 -5.61
N HIS A 262 -0.61 16.38 -6.06
CA HIS A 262 -1.73 16.02 -5.17
C HIS A 262 -2.45 14.74 -5.64
N ALA A 263 -3.17 14.08 -4.75
CA ALA A 263 -4.03 12.95 -5.10
C ALA A 263 -5.24 13.41 -5.93
N PRO A 264 -5.72 12.62 -6.92
CA PRO A 264 -6.90 12.95 -7.72
C PRO A 264 -8.19 13.12 -6.91
N ALA A 265 -8.29 12.46 -5.75
CA ALA A 265 -9.44 12.56 -4.85
C ALA A 265 -9.51 13.91 -4.13
N LEU A 266 -8.38 14.61 -3.97
CA LEU A 266 -8.33 15.96 -3.41
C LEU A 266 -8.59 16.97 -4.55
N GLY A 267 -9.66 17.77 -4.40
CA GLY A 267 -10.01 18.78 -5.39
C GLY A 267 -8.87 19.79 -5.59
N LEU A 268 -8.57 20.16 -6.84
CA LEU A 268 -7.43 21.03 -7.16
C LEU A 268 -7.47 22.35 -6.39
N THR A 269 -8.64 22.99 -6.32
CA THR A 269 -8.83 24.27 -5.62
C THR A 269 -8.48 24.16 -4.14
N GLU A 270 -8.92 23.08 -3.49
CA GLU A 270 -8.63 22.80 -2.08
C GLU A 270 -7.13 22.52 -1.88
N ALA A 271 -6.56 21.66 -2.72
CA ALA A 271 -5.15 21.31 -2.67
C ALA A 271 -4.22 22.53 -2.77
N LEU A 272 -4.53 23.46 -3.68
CA LEU A 272 -3.76 24.69 -3.87
C LEU A 272 -4.02 25.71 -2.76
N ARG A 273 -5.25 25.83 -2.26
CA ARG A 273 -5.58 26.73 -1.14
C ARG A 273 -4.80 26.34 0.12
N GLU A 274 -4.78 25.05 0.47
CA GLU A 274 -4.05 24.58 1.65
C GLU A 274 -2.53 24.64 1.44
N TYR A 275 -2.04 24.37 0.23
CA TYR A 275 -0.64 24.61 -0.11
C TYR A 275 -0.24 26.07 0.12
N ASP A 276 -1.07 27.01 -0.33
CA ASP A 276 -0.83 28.45 -0.19
C ASP A 276 -0.88 28.94 1.26
N ARG A 277 -1.68 28.29 2.10
CA ARG A 277 -1.74 28.56 3.54
C ARG A 277 -0.44 28.20 4.25
N VAL A 278 0.19 27.09 3.85
CA VAL A 278 1.48 26.63 4.42
C VAL A 278 2.66 27.38 3.82
N HIS A 279 2.54 27.83 2.57
CA HIS A 279 3.55 28.59 1.85
C HIS A 279 3.03 30.00 1.54
N PRO A 280 2.82 30.87 2.55
CA PRO A 280 2.33 32.22 2.30
C PRO A 280 3.27 32.95 1.35
N ARG A 281 2.73 33.74 0.42
CA ARG A 281 3.59 34.63 -0.38
C ARG A 281 4.19 35.62 0.61
N HIS A 282 5.50 35.58 0.79
CA HIS A 282 6.19 36.73 1.37
C HIS A 282 5.95 37.89 0.40
N GLY A 283 5.20 38.89 0.85
CA GLY A 283 4.89 40.07 0.05
C GLY A 283 6.19 40.68 -0.46
N GLY A 284 6.31 40.77 -1.79
CA GLY A 284 7.23 41.70 -2.43
C GLY A 284 6.63 43.08 -2.49
#